data_AF-Q5RLL4-F1
#
_entry.id   AF-Q5RLL4-F1
#
_cell.length_a   1.000
_cell.length_b   1.000
_cell.length_c   1.000
_cell.angle_alpha   90.00
_cell.angle_beta   90.00
_cell.angle_gamma   90.00
#
_symmetry.space_group_name_H-M   'P 1'
#
loop_
_entity.id
_entity.type
_entity.pdbx_description
1 polymer ?
#
loop_
_entity_poly.entity_id
_entity_poly.type
_entity_poly.pdbx_seq_one_letter_code
_entity_poly.pdbx_strand_id
1 'polypeptide(L)'
;MLLGHGTGAYWAARYLSEKQPSQVERFVMVAAQTPTTAKPALAELTSTLKLATADIFYMDKPLDRNAALERLQASKRLKGSTFSQVSLKALPNPAAEQEQLFRRVRGWLNPQKAGE
;
A
#
# COMPACT_ATOMS: atom_id res chain seq x y z
N MET A 1 -1.36 0.73 -13.93
CA MET A 1 -1.32 0.30 -12.51
C MET A 1 0.11 -0.03 -12.13
N LEU A 2 0.51 0.25 -10.89
CA LEU A 2 1.82 -0.12 -10.34
C LEU A 2 1.62 -0.94 -9.05
N LEU A 3 2.45 -1.96 -8.84
CA LEU A 3 2.52 -2.72 -7.58
C LEU A 3 3.96 -2.76 -7.10
N GLY A 4 4.17 -2.49 -5.80
CA GLY A 4 5.46 -2.66 -5.15
C GLY A 4 5.33 -3.54 -3.91
N HIS A 5 6.36 -4.37 -3.66
CA HIS A 5 6.44 -5.26 -2.51
C HIS A 5 7.67 -4.93 -1.66
N GLY A 6 7.55 -4.96 -0.32
CA GLY A 6 8.69 -4.69 0.57
C GLY A 6 9.26 -3.29 0.33
N THR A 7 10.58 -3.22 0.12
CA THR A 7 11.26 -1.97 -0.26
C THR A 7 10.94 -1.50 -1.68
N GLY A 8 10.47 -2.39 -2.56
CA GLY A 8 9.96 -2.01 -3.88
C GLY A 8 8.71 -1.13 -3.79
N ALA A 9 7.88 -1.28 -2.75
CA ALA A 9 6.78 -0.37 -2.48
C ALA A 9 7.28 1.05 -2.17
N TYR A 10 8.38 1.17 -1.42
CA TYR A 10 8.99 2.47 -1.13
C TYR A 10 9.47 3.17 -2.40
N TRP A 11 10.22 2.47 -3.25
CA TRP A 11 10.74 3.06 -4.49
C TRP A 11 9.63 3.42 -5.47
N ALA A 12 8.59 2.58 -5.57
CA ALA A 12 7.41 2.89 -6.36
C ALA A 12 6.68 4.14 -5.83
N ALA A 13 6.47 4.26 -4.52
CA ALA A 13 5.86 5.44 -3.90
C ALA A 13 6.69 6.70 -4.16
N ARG A 14 8.03 6.60 -4.05
CA ARG A 14 8.95 7.71 -4.34
C ARG A 14 8.86 8.14 -5.80
N TYR A 15 8.92 7.19 -6.72
CA TYR A 15 8.76 7.47 -8.16
C TYR A 15 7.43 8.15 -8.47
N LEU A 16 6.31 7.66 -7.90
CA LEU A 16 4.99 8.24 -8.11
C LEU A 16 4.85 9.64 -7.50
N SER A 17 5.45 9.88 -6.34
CA SER A 17 5.50 11.19 -5.69
C SER A 17 6.29 12.21 -6.55
N GLU A 18 7.46 11.81 -7.04
CA GLU A 18 8.37 12.68 -7.79
C GLU A 18 7.93 12.91 -9.24
N LYS A 19 7.41 11.89 -9.92
CA LYS A 19 7.13 11.92 -11.36
C LYS A 19 5.66 12.10 -11.73
N GLN A 20 4.73 11.70 -10.86
CA GLN A 20 3.28 11.78 -11.08
C GLN A 20 2.86 11.40 -12.53
N PRO A 21 3.26 10.22 -13.06
CA PRO A 21 2.97 9.84 -14.43
C PRO A 21 1.46 9.64 -14.65
N SER A 22 0.92 10.23 -15.71
CA SER A 22 -0.52 10.18 -16.03
C SER A 22 -1.06 8.78 -16.33
N GLN A 23 -0.20 7.84 -16.74
CA GLN A 23 -0.57 6.46 -17.09
C GLN A 23 -0.83 5.56 -15.87
N VAL A 24 -0.45 5.99 -14.66
CA VAL A 24 -0.62 5.18 -13.44
C VAL A 24 -1.76 5.75 -12.61
N GLU A 25 -2.92 5.12 -12.71
CA GLU A 25 -4.12 5.55 -11.98
C GLU A 25 -4.28 4.88 -10.62
N ARG A 26 -3.60 3.74 -10.40
CA ARG A 26 -3.71 2.92 -9.18
C ARG A 26 -2.36 2.38 -8.75
N PHE A 27 -2.13 2.40 -7.45
CA PHE A 27 -0.92 1.90 -6.81
C PHE A 27 -1.25 0.94 -5.67
N VAL A 28 -0.58 -0.21 -5.65
CA VAL A 28 -0.69 -1.21 -4.58
C VAL A 28 0.67 -1.38 -3.91
N MET A 29 0.70 -1.16 -2.60
CA MET A 29 1.85 -1.46 -1.74
C MET A 29 1.57 -2.77 -1.00
N VAL A 30 2.49 -3.71 -1.05
CA VAL A 30 2.40 -4.97 -0.30
C VAL A 30 3.57 -5.08 0.67
N ALA A 31 3.27 -5.33 1.95
CA ALA A 31 4.27 -5.52 3.01
C ALA A 31 5.35 -4.42 2.99
N ALA A 32 4.91 -3.18 2.81
CA ALA A 32 5.80 -2.08 2.46
C ALA A 32 6.83 -1.80 3.56
N GLN A 33 8.09 -1.61 3.16
CA GLN A 33 9.21 -1.36 4.06
C GLN A 33 9.97 -0.13 3.59
N THR A 34 10.27 0.77 4.54
CA THR A 34 11.17 1.90 4.31
C THR A 34 12.60 1.41 4.45
N PRO A 35 13.48 1.57 3.45
CA PRO A 35 14.90 1.29 3.63
C PRO A 35 15.50 2.19 4.72
N THR A 36 16.40 1.65 5.54
CA THR A 36 16.91 2.32 6.75
C THR A 36 17.57 3.69 6.50
N THR A 37 18.19 3.88 5.34
CA THR A 37 18.89 5.12 4.97
C THR A 37 18.04 6.05 4.10
N ALA A 38 16.85 5.62 3.69
CA ALA A 38 16.06 6.33 2.69
C ALA A 38 15.24 7.46 3.31
N LYS A 39 15.38 8.66 2.73
CA LYS A 39 14.57 9.86 3.02
C LYS A 39 13.91 10.38 1.74
N PRO A 40 12.68 10.91 1.81
CA PRO A 40 11.82 11.01 2.99
C PRO A 40 11.22 9.65 3.40
N ALA A 41 10.59 9.59 4.59
CA ALA A 41 9.93 8.37 5.07
C ALA A 41 8.73 7.98 4.20
N LEU A 42 8.33 6.71 4.20
CA LEU A 42 7.21 6.25 3.37
C LEU A 42 5.90 6.96 3.70
N ALA A 43 5.65 7.30 4.96
CA ALA A 43 4.48 8.07 5.38
C ALA A 43 4.42 9.46 4.70
N GLU A 44 5.54 10.16 4.64
CA GLU A 44 5.63 11.44 3.94
C GLU A 44 5.33 11.28 2.44
N LEU A 45 5.91 10.27 1.79
CA LEU A 45 5.63 9.97 0.39
C LEU A 45 4.13 9.73 0.16
N THR A 46 3.48 8.93 1.01
CA THR A 46 2.04 8.62 0.88
C THR A 46 1.14 9.86 1.01
N SER A 47 1.57 10.90 1.73
CA SER A 47 0.82 12.15 1.85
C SER A 47 0.81 13.00 0.55
N THR A 48 1.59 12.62 -0.45
CA THR A 48 1.70 13.33 -1.75
C THR A 48 1.04 12.57 -2.90
N LEU A 49 0.61 11.32 -2.69
CA LEU A 49 0.06 10.46 -3.73
C LEU A 49 -1.38 10.86 -4.08
N LYS A 50 -1.57 11.42 -5.28
CA LYS A 50 -2.87 11.87 -5.81
C LYS A 50 -3.65 10.80 -6.58
N LEU A 51 -3.33 9.53 -6.35
CA LEU A 51 -3.93 8.39 -7.05
C LEU A 51 -4.44 7.36 -6.05
N ALA A 52 -5.35 6.49 -6.50
CA ALA A 52 -5.89 5.43 -5.67
C ALA A 52 -4.76 4.52 -5.18
N THR A 53 -4.64 4.41 -3.85
CA THR A 53 -3.53 3.70 -3.21
C THR A 53 -4.06 2.67 -2.21
N ALA A 54 -3.65 1.42 -2.40
CA ALA A 54 -3.83 0.36 -1.40
C ALA A 54 -2.53 0.13 -0.63
N ASP A 55 -2.66 0.04 0.68
CA ASP A 55 -1.61 -0.40 1.59
C ASP A 55 -1.99 -1.75 2.20
N ILE A 56 -1.37 -2.81 1.70
CA ILE A 56 -1.58 -4.18 2.14
C ILE A 56 -0.48 -4.55 3.13
N PHE A 57 -0.85 -4.85 4.38
CA PHE A 57 0.09 -5.06 5.48
C PHE A 57 -0.34 -6.21 6.41
N TYR A 58 0.61 -6.79 7.15
CA TYR A 58 0.32 -7.84 8.14
C TYR A 58 -0.11 -7.22 9.46
N MET A 59 -1.34 -7.49 9.90
CA MET A 59 -1.89 -6.88 11.12
C MET A 59 -1.41 -7.54 12.41
N ASP A 60 -0.94 -8.78 12.31
CA ASP A 60 -0.39 -9.59 13.39
C ASP A 60 1.09 -9.31 13.67
N LYS A 61 1.75 -8.51 12.83
CA LYS A 61 3.11 -8.00 13.05
C LYS A 61 3.04 -6.57 13.59
N PRO A 62 3.37 -6.31 14.88
CA PRO A 62 3.19 -4.99 15.49
C PRO A 62 3.93 -3.86 14.76
N LEU A 63 5.14 -4.12 14.26
CA LEU A 63 5.93 -3.14 13.51
C LEU A 63 5.23 -2.76 12.19
N ASP A 64 4.78 -3.76 11.43
CA ASP A 64 4.08 -3.54 10.16
C ASP A 64 2.76 -2.78 10.39
N ARG A 65 2.01 -3.15 11.44
CA ARG A 65 0.76 -2.47 11.83
C ARG A 65 1.01 -1.01 12.18
N ASN A 66 2.04 -0.71 12.96
CA ASN A 66 2.35 0.66 13.36
C ASN A 66 2.80 1.51 12.15
N ALA A 67 3.67 0.96 11.30
CA ALA A 67 4.10 1.63 10.07
C ALA A 67 2.94 1.84 9.09
N ALA A 68 1.98 0.91 9.02
CA ALA A 68 0.75 1.09 8.27
C ALA A 68 -0.10 2.23 8.86
N LEU A 69 -0.32 2.25 10.18
CA LEU A 69 -1.10 3.29 10.83
C LEU A 69 -0.53 4.69 10.58
N GLU A 70 0.80 4.83 10.63
CA GLU A 70 1.49 6.08 10.33
C GLU A 70 1.20 6.56 8.89
N ARG A 71 1.28 5.65 7.91
CA ARG A 71 0.97 5.95 6.51
C ARG A 71 -0.48 6.36 6.31
N LEU A 72 -1.42 5.70 6.99
CA LEU A 72 -2.83 6.10 6.98
C LEU A 72 -3.06 7.49 7.58
N GLN A 73 -2.38 7.83 8.67
CA GLN A 73 -2.50 9.15 9.28
C GLN A 73 -1.89 10.24 8.39
N ALA A 74 -0.75 9.95 7.75
CA ALA A 74 -0.10 10.88 6.83
C ALA A 74 -0.93 11.11 5.57
N SER A 75 -1.56 10.07 5.00
CA SER A 75 -2.37 10.19 3.78
C SER A 75 -3.60 11.07 3.96
N LYS A 76 -4.19 11.13 5.16
CA LYS A 76 -5.31 12.03 5.50
C LYS A 76 -4.98 13.51 5.38
N ARG A 77 -3.70 13.89 5.38
CA ARG A 77 -3.27 15.30 5.18
C ARG A 77 -3.59 15.79 3.77
N LEU A 78 -3.67 14.87 2.80
CA LEU A 78 -4.06 15.18 1.43
C LEU A 78 -5.60 15.17 1.32
N LYS A 79 -6.17 16.33 0.97
CA LYS A 79 -7.62 16.42 0.69
C LYS A 79 -7.99 15.51 -0.48
N GLY A 80 -9.05 14.72 -0.32
CA GLY A 80 -9.51 13.79 -1.36
C GLY A 80 -8.64 12.54 -1.51
N SER A 81 -7.79 12.21 -0.52
CA SER A 81 -7.00 10.98 -0.55
C SER A 81 -7.89 9.75 -0.72
N THR A 82 -7.55 8.92 -1.71
CA THR A 82 -8.16 7.61 -1.98
C THR A 82 -7.27 6.48 -1.44
N PHE A 83 -6.52 6.78 -0.37
CA PHE A 83 -5.68 5.83 0.33
C PHE A 83 -6.53 4.90 1.20
N SER A 84 -6.27 3.60 1.09
CA SER A 84 -6.99 2.56 1.83
C SER A 84 -6.02 1.51 2.35
N GLN A 85 -6.38 0.85 3.45
CA GLN A 85 -5.59 -0.22 4.03
C GLN A 85 -6.30 -1.56 3.95
N VAL A 86 -5.53 -2.60 3.66
CA VAL A 86 -6.03 -3.97 3.59
C VAL A 86 -5.16 -4.85 4.48
N SER A 87 -5.74 -5.44 5.51
CA SER A 87 -5.00 -6.29 6.44
C SER A 87 -4.85 -7.72 5.91
N LEU A 88 -3.66 -8.28 6.16
CA LEU A 88 -3.31 -9.68 6.03
C LEU A 88 -3.09 -10.28 7.42
N LYS A 89 -3.37 -11.57 7.55
CA LYS A 89 -2.86 -12.40 8.65
C LYS A 89 -1.67 -13.20 8.13
N ALA A 90 -0.58 -13.31 8.88
CA ALA A 90 0.44 -14.30 8.55
C ALA A 90 -0.18 -15.70 8.71
N LEU A 91 0.13 -16.59 7.77
CA LEU A 91 -0.33 -17.97 7.78
C LEU A 91 0.89 -18.88 7.82
N PRO A 92 0.83 -20.02 8.52
CA PRO A 92 1.97 -20.94 8.60
C PRO A 92 2.29 -21.62 7.26
N ASN A 93 1.32 -21.66 6.33
CA ASN A 93 1.49 -22.21 4.99
C ASN A 93 1.73 -21.09 3.97
N PRO A 94 2.92 -21.03 3.34
CA PRO A 94 3.26 -20.01 2.34
C PRO A 94 2.29 -19.97 1.15
N ALA A 95 1.76 -21.12 0.71
CA ALA A 95 0.82 -21.16 -0.40
C ALA A 95 -0.52 -20.48 -0.04
N ALA A 96 -1.00 -20.71 1.20
CA ALA A 96 -2.22 -20.07 1.69
C ALA A 96 -2.03 -18.56 1.89
N GLU A 97 -0.83 -18.14 2.31
CA GLU A 97 -0.47 -16.73 2.46
C GLU A 97 -0.45 -16.01 1.11
N GLN A 98 0.17 -16.62 0.09
CA GLN A 98 0.20 -16.10 -1.27
C GLN A 98 -1.22 -16.00 -1.86
N GLU A 99 -2.06 -17.01 -1.62
CA GLU A 99 -3.45 -17.01 -2.08
C GLU A 99 -4.27 -15.90 -1.39
N GLN A 100 -4.11 -15.73 -0.08
CA GLN A 100 -4.71 -14.62 0.66
C GLN A 100 -4.29 -13.28 0.05
N LEU A 101 -2.99 -13.07 -0.17
CA LEU A 101 -2.47 -11.86 -0.78
C LEU A 101 -3.09 -11.63 -2.17
N PHE A 102 -3.08 -12.65 -3.03
CA PHE A 102 -3.65 -12.57 -4.37
C PHE A 102 -5.13 -12.17 -4.34
N ARG A 103 -5.93 -12.78 -3.45
CA ARG A 103 -7.34 -12.44 -3.26
C ARG A 103 -7.52 -10.99 -2.81
N ARG A 104 -6.70 -10.51 -1.86
CA ARG A 104 -6.77 -9.14 -1.35
C ARG A 104 -6.39 -8.11 -2.41
N VAL A 105 -5.31 -8.34 -3.14
CA VAL A 105 -4.88 -7.47 -4.26
C VAL A 105 -5.97 -7.43 -5.34
N ARG A 106 -6.44 -8.62 -5.78
CA ARG A 106 -7.47 -8.72 -6.83
C ARG A 106 -8.78 -8.07 -6.42
N GLY A 107 -9.22 -8.27 -5.17
CA GLY A 107 -10.46 -7.69 -4.65
C GLY A 107 -10.41 -6.18 -4.56
N TRP A 108 -9.25 -5.59 -4.22
CA TRP A 108 -9.09 -4.14 -4.22
C TRP A 108 -9.03 -3.55 -5.64
N LEU A 109 -8.40 -4.25 -6.58
CA LEU A 109 -8.30 -3.80 -7.97
C LEU A 109 -9.63 -3.90 -8.73
N ASN A 110 -10.37 -4.98 -8.49
CA ASN A 110 -11.67 -5.22 -9.10
C ASN A 110 -12.72 -5.29 -7.99
N PRO A 111 -13.09 -4.16 -7.36
CA PRO A 111 -14.20 -4.15 -6.44
C PRO A 111 -15.45 -4.46 -7.27
N GLN A 112 -15.92 -5.72 -7.23
CA GLN A 112 -17.27 -6.01 -7.68
C GLN A 112 -18.19 -5.13 -6.85
N LYS A 113 -19.03 -4.33 -7.51
CA LYS A 113 -20.10 -3.59 -6.82
C LYS A 113 -20.86 -4.63 -5.98
N ALA A 114 -20.76 -4.52 -4.67
CA ALA A 114 -21.51 -5.36 -3.77
C ALA A 114 -22.99 -4.97 -3.90
N GLY A 115 -23.75 -5.76 -4.68
CA GLY A 115 -25.21 -5.71 -4.75
C GLY A 115 -25.79 -4.51 -5.51
N GLU A 116 -26.47 -4.80 -6.61
CA GLU A 116 -27.70 -4.13 -6.99
C GLU A 116 -28.87 -4.99 -6.50
#